data_AF-A0A9X3WLY9-F1
#
_entry.id   AF-A0A9X3WLY9-F1
#
_cell.length_a   1.000
_cell.length_b   1.000
_cell.length_c   1.000
_cell.angle_alpha   90.00
_cell.angle_beta   90.00
_cell.angle_gamma   90.00
#
_symmetry.space_group_name_H-M   'P 1'
#
loop_
_entity.id
_entity.type
_entity.pdbx_description
1 polymer ?
#
loop_
_entity_poly.entity_id
_entity_poly.type
_entity_poly.pdbx_seq_one_letter_code
_entity_poly.pdbx_strand_id
1 'polypeptide(L)'
;MMTTKNKNMKLANMSQEEKIELRVTGISDADLPDIISGQVTKLNELDKSVKEAMMKAEKAVESADSAKDKSTGLFKKKAAIEELQDAGVDLAEAVLSGAEAQKISFDFQRKLAEISKYLFGLGVSNIASNRSVLRELEMKLNGASKQKLSALAKQELVTVVKQLKDQEDMLMKQEKIVAVVKSHDERLVEHSEKSATMEKVIAAQSEVDKKHEEELKRQSETDRQLEKLIRAQEEVDKGLAERVLAQEETDKRLEKLIHAQGEVDKNLAEQVAAQHETDQRLEKLIHAQGEADKHLAEQVAAQHETDQRLEKLIQAQGEVDKNLAEQVAAQHETDQRLEQLIRSLEEVDKHLVEQVATQEVTDDRLEALIQEQGAKIELLENEVNELKDRLDTRASKSLGIVAMGIGVVSLIVGVIGLVM
;
A
#
# COMPACT_ATOMS: atom_id res chain seq x y z
N MET A 1 -61.93 68.40 66.08
CA MET A 1 -63.17 69.22 66.13
C MET A 1 -63.56 69.94 64.82
N MET A 2 -62.69 70.07 63.80
CA MET A 2 -63.06 70.79 62.55
C MET A 2 -63.90 70.00 61.52
N THR A 3 -64.19 68.72 61.75
CA THR A 3 -64.84 67.82 60.78
C THR A 3 -66.32 68.11 60.54
N THR A 4 -67.10 68.44 61.58
CA THR A 4 -68.56 68.60 61.47
C THR A 4 -68.95 69.91 60.78
N LYS A 5 -68.26 71.02 61.11
CA LYS A 5 -68.58 72.35 60.57
C LYS A 5 -68.30 72.44 59.07
N ASN A 6 -67.22 71.80 58.61
CA ASN A 6 -66.83 71.79 57.20
C ASN A 6 -67.74 70.88 56.34
N LYS A 7 -68.23 69.77 56.90
CA LYS A 7 -69.21 68.89 56.25
C LYS A 7 -70.57 69.61 56.05
N ASN A 8 -71.04 70.34 57.06
CA ASN A 8 -72.27 71.12 56.97
C ASN A 8 -72.17 72.29 55.97
N MET A 9 -71.00 72.93 55.87
CA MET A 9 -70.77 74.02 54.90
C MET A 9 -70.74 73.52 53.45
N LYS A 10 -70.18 72.32 53.22
CA LYS A 10 -70.21 71.66 51.89
C LYS A 10 -71.64 71.28 51.50
N LEU A 11 -72.43 70.74 52.44
CA LEU A 11 -73.85 70.44 52.24
C LEU A 11 -74.71 71.68 51.95
N ALA A 12 -74.37 72.85 52.49
CA ALA A 12 -75.11 74.08 52.20
C ALA A 12 -74.99 74.50 50.73
N ASN A 13 -73.77 74.46 50.18
CA ASN A 13 -73.44 74.98 48.84
C ASN A 13 -73.73 74.01 47.67
N MET A 14 -74.07 72.75 47.95
CA MET A 14 -74.46 71.79 46.91
C MET A 14 -75.74 72.22 46.18
N SER A 15 -75.84 71.94 44.88
CA SER A 15 -77.04 72.18 44.08
C SER A 15 -78.21 71.28 44.54
N GLN A 16 -79.42 71.57 44.06
CA GLN A 16 -80.57 70.70 44.32
C GLN A 16 -80.46 69.36 43.56
N GLU A 17 -79.69 69.26 42.46
CA GLU A 17 -79.27 67.97 41.89
C GLU A 17 -78.44 67.18 42.92
N GLU A 18 -77.29 67.72 43.32
CA GLU A 18 -76.29 67.04 44.15
C GLU A 18 -76.86 66.62 45.52
N LYS A 19 -77.79 67.42 46.08
CA LYS A 19 -78.49 67.12 47.34
C LYS A 19 -79.49 65.96 47.22
N ILE A 20 -80.07 65.75 46.04
CA ILE A 20 -80.96 64.60 45.78
C ILE A 20 -80.12 63.34 45.57
N GLU A 21 -79.07 63.46 44.77
CA GLU A 21 -78.11 62.38 44.49
C GLU A 21 -77.49 61.82 45.77
N LEU A 22 -76.99 62.68 46.67
CA LEU A 22 -76.43 62.28 47.96
C LEU A 22 -77.44 61.63 48.93
N ARG A 23 -78.75 61.89 48.77
CA ARG A 23 -79.81 61.25 49.58
C ARG A 23 -80.22 59.89 49.05
N VAL A 24 -79.89 59.61 47.78
CA VAL A 24 -80.23 58.37 47.06
C VAL A 24 -79.15 57.31 47.23
N THR A 25 -77.86 57.68 47.21
CA THR A 25 -76.69 56.78 47.19
C THR A 25 -76.43 56.00 48.49
N GLY A 26 -77.36 55.96 49.44
CA GLY A 26 -77.20 55.31 50.74
C GLY A 26 -78.44 54.58 51.25
N ILE A 27 -79.40 54.30 50.38
CA ILE A 27 -80.65 53.59 50.69
C ILE A 27 -80.49 52.10 50.41
N SER A 28 -80.99 51.25 51.30
CA SER A 28 -81.01 49.79 51.11
C SER A 28 -82.11 49.38 50.14
N ASP A 29 -81.87 48.37 49.30
CA ASP A 29 -82.88 47.81 48.40
C ASP A 29 -84.15 47.34 49.13
N ALA A 30 -84.00 46.92 50.40
CA ALA A 30 -85.11 46.51 51.25
C ALA A 30 -86.05 47.65 51.63
N ASP A 31 -85.54 48.89 51.73
CA ASP A 31 -86.32 50.07 52.14
C ASP A 31 -87.01 50.75 50.95
N LEU A 32 -86.63 50.40 49.71
CA LEU A 32 -87.16 51.01 48.49
C LEU A 32 -88.69 50.97 48.39
N PRO A 33 -89.41 49.85 48.63
CA PRO A 33 -90.86 49.79 48.46
C PRO A 33 -91.61 50.78 49.36
N ASP A 34 -91.16 50.93 50.61
CA ASP A 34 -91.75 51.86 51.58
C ASP A 34 -91.41 53.32 51.24
N ILE A 35 -90.17 53.59 50.83
CA ILE A 35 -89.73 54.93 50.41
C ILE A 35 -90.53 55.39 49.18
N ILE A 36 -90.68 54.54 48.16
CA ILE A 36 -91.46 54.82 46.95
C ILE A 36 -92.93 55.02 47.31
N SER A 37 -93.50 54.12 48.12
CA SER A 37 -94.88 54.24 48.62
C SER A 37 -95.12 55.55 49.36
N GLY A 38 -94.15 56.01 50.16
CA GLY A 38 -94.19 57.30 50.84
C GLY A 38 -94.19 58.49 49.88
N GLN A 39 -93.41 58.47 48.80
CA GLN A 39 -93.44 59.55 47.80
C GLN A 39 -94.74 59.56 46.98
N VAL A 40 -95.22 58.38 46.57
CA VAL A 40 -96.50 58.25 45.84
C VAL A 40 -97.69 58.67 46.71
N THR A 41 -97.64 58.41 48.02
CA THR A 41 -98.66 58.89 48.97
C THR A 41 -98.66 60.42 49.07
N LYS A 42 -97.49 61.06 49.15
CA LYS A 42 -97.38 62.54 49.11
C LYS A 42 -97.98 63.11 47.82
N LEU A 43 -97.75 62.50 46.66
CA LEU A 43 -98.37 62.95 45.40
C LEU A 43 -99.90 62.97 45.47
N ASN A 44 -100.52 62.00 46.14
CA ASN A 44 -101.97 61.95 46.33
C ASN A 44 -102.50 63.00 47.32
N GLU A 45 -101.78 63.25 48.42
CA GLU A 45 -102.11 64.32 49.39
C GLU A 45 -102.03 65.72 48.76
N LEU A 46 -101.01 65.91 47.91
CA LEU A 46 -100.81 67.09 47.09
C LEU A 46 -101.97 67.27 46.09
N ASP A 47 -102.34 66.23 45.34
CA ASP A 47 -103.47 66.27 44.39
C ASP A 47 -104.81 66.56 45.08
N LYS A 48 -105.05 65.98 46.27
CA LYS A 48 -106.24 66.31 47.09
C LYS A 48 -106.28 67.80 47.44
N SER A 49 -105.14 68.36 47.82
CA SER A 49 -105.01 69.79 48.17
C SER A 49 -105.25 70.71 46.97
N VAL A 50 -104.78 70.33 45.77
CA VAL A 50 -105.08 71.04 44.51
C VAL A 50 -106.58 70.98 44.21
N LYS A 51 -107.20 69.80 44.28
CA LYS A 51 -108.65 69.61 44.02
C LYS A 51 -109.52 70.40 45.00
N GLU A 52 -109.16 70.45 46.27
CA GLU A 52 -109.86 71.25 47.28
C GLU A 52 -109.74 72.75 47.00
N ALA A 53 -108.56 73.23 46.57
CA ALA A 53 -108.38 74.63 46.16
C ALA A 53 -109.16 74.97 44.87
N MET A 54 -109.13 74.08 43.86
CA MET A 54 -109.89 74.25 42.62
C MET A 54 -111.40 74.26 42.87
N MET A 55 -111.95 73.35 43.68
CA MET A 55 -113.38 73.36 44.05
C MET A 55 -113.79 74.63 44.82
N LYS A 56 -112.89 75.21 45.63
CA LYS A 56 -113.16 76.49 46.30
C LYS A 56 -113.21 77.64 45.29
N ALA A 57 -112.25 77.69 44.37
CA ALA A 57 -112.25 78.68 43.30
C ALA A 57 -113.48 78.54 42.38
N GLU A 58 -113.84 77.31 42.00
CA GLU A 58 -115.02 77.00 41.19
C GLU A 58 -116.31 77.48 41.87
N LYS A 59 -116.48 77.21 43.17
CA LYS A 59 -117.63 77.72 43.94
C LYS A 59 -117.66 79.25 44.10
N ALA A 60 -116.50 79.88 44.23
CA ALA A 60 -116.42 81.33 44.28
C ALA A 60 -116.81 81.96 42.93
N VAL A 61 -116.39 81.34 41.81
CA VAL A 61 -116.84 81.71 40.45
C VAL A 61 -118.36 81.49 40.29
N GLU A 62 -118.89 80.34 40.72
CA GLU A 62 -120.34 80.06 40.70
C GLU A 62 -121.15 81.08 41.51
N SER A 63 -120.64 81.54 42.67
CA SER A 63 -121.27 82.60 43.47
C SER A 63 -121.27 83.94 42.73
N ALA A 64 -120.12 84.35 42.17
CA ALA A 64 -119.98 85.59 41.42
C ALA A 64 -120.89 85.64 40.18
N ASP A 65 -120.98 84.54 39.43
CA ASP A 65 -121.92 84.44 38.30
C ASP A 65 -123.39 84.44 38.78
N SER A 66 -123.70 83.79 39.92
CA SER A 66 -125.04 83.80 40.52
C SER A 66 -125.46 85.16 41.10
N ALA A 67 -124.50 86.01 41.51
CA ALA A 67 -124.76 87.37 41.98
C ALA A 67 -125.10 88.30 40.81
N LYS A 68 -124.40 88.14 39.68
CA LYS A 68 -124.63 88.87 38.42
C LYS A 68 -126.02 88.63 37.83
N ASP A 69 -126.57 87.41 37.92
CA ASP A 69 -127.86 87.06 37.33
C ASP A 69 -129.09 87.60 38.09
N LYS A 70 -128.95 88.02 39.35
CA LYS A 70 -130.08 88.52 40.16
C LYS A 70 -130.47 89.98 39.84
N SER A 71 -129.56 90.75 39.22
CA SER A 71 -129.74 92.19 39.03
C SER A 71 -130.59 92.59 37.82
N THR A 72 -131.90 92.35 37.89
CA THR A 72 -132.86 92.80 36.85
C THR A 72 -134.12 93.45 37.43
N GLY A 73 -134.11 94.79 37.58
CA GLY A 73 -135.31 95.53 38.01
C GLY A 73 -135.20 97.06 37.99
N LEU A 74 -135.85 97.71 37.02
CA LEU A 74 -135.70 99.15 36.68
C LEU A 74 -136.08 100.16 37.80
N PHE A 75 -136.73 99.71 38.88
CA PHE A 75 -137.26 100.56 39.96
C PHE A 75 -136.58 100.39 41.33
N LYS A 76 -135.51 99.59 41.45
CA LYS A 76 -134.78 99.37 42.71
C LYS A 76 -133.35 99.91 42.71
N LYS A 77 -133.16 101.22 42.46
CA LYS A 77 -131.82 101.85 42.40
C LYS A 77 -130.91 101.56 43.60
N LYS A 78 -131.45 101.40 44.82
CA LYS A 78 -130.64 101.06 46.01
C LYS A 78 -130.20 99.59 45.99
N ALA A 79 -131.13 98.67 45.75
CA ALA A 79 -130.82 97.23 45.70
C ALA A 79 -129.84 96.91 44.57
N ALA A 80 -129.97 97.55 43.40
CA ALA A 80 -129.01 97.37 42.31
C ALA A 80 -127.60 97.88 42.63
N ILE A 81 -127.44 98.84 43.56
CA ILE A 81 -126.12 99.30 44.03
C ILE A 81 -125.54 98.31 45.06
N GLU A 82 -126.37 97.83 45.98
CA GLU A 82 -126.00 96.81 46.97
C GLU A 82 -125.59 95.50 46.26
N GLU A 83 -126.35 95.08 45.26
CA GLU A 83 -126.11 93.87 44.45
C GLU A 83 -124.89 93.98 43.51
N LEU A 84 -124.58 95.17 43.00
CA LEU A 84 -123.32 95.43 42.29
C LEU A 84 -122.10 95.45 43.24
N GLN A 85 -122.29 95.80 44.52
CA GLN A 85 -121.25 95.69 45.53
C GLN A 85 -121.02 94.24 45.92
N ASP A 86 -122.10 93.46 46.16
CA ASP A 86 -122.04 92.03 46.42
C ASP A 86 -121.38 91.27 45.25
N ALA A 87 -121.81 91.52 44.00
CA ALA A 87 -121.17 90.92 42.82
C ALA A 87 -119.70 91.36 42.64
N GLY A 88 -119.33 92.56 43.09
CA GLY A 88 -117.94 93.03 43.10
C GLY A 88 -117.08 92.35 44.16
N VAL A 89 -117.66 92.02 45.32
CA VAL A 89 -117.02 91.24 46.39
C VAL A 89 -116.87 89.78 45.97
N ASP A 90 -117.93 89.15 45.47
CA ASP A 90 -117.90 87.76 44.99
C ASP A 90 -116.91 87.60 43.82
N LEU A 91 -116.84 88.56 42.88
CA LEU A 91 -115.85 88.55 41.82
C LEU A 91 -114.41 88.70 42.35
N ALA A 92 -114.19 89.52 43.38
CA ALA A 92 -112.90 89.64 44.03
C ALA A 92 -112.50 88.35 44.77
N GLU A 93 -113.46 87.68 45.43
CA GLU A 93 -113.26 86.37 46.06
C GLU A 93 -112.99 85.27 45.03
N ALA A 94 -113.66 85.29 43.88
CA ALA A 94 -113.43 84.38 42.76
C ALA A 94 -112.03 84.56 42.15
N VAL A 95 -111.61 85.81 41.92
CA VAL A 95 -110.26 86.13 41.39
C VAL A 95 -109.17 85.74 42.40
N LEU A 96 -109.37 86.03 43.70
CA LEU A 96 -108.44 85.64 44.76
C LEU A 96 -108.33 84.11 44.87
N SER A 97 -109.46 83.41 44.94
CA SER A 97 -109.50 81.95 45.04
C SER A 97 -108.92 81.27 43.79
N GLY A 98 -109.17 81.83 42.60
CA GLY A 98 -108.55 81.38 41.35
C GLY A 98 -107.03 81.55 41.35
N ALA A 99 -106.52 82.69 41.83
CA ALA A 99 -105.08 82.93 41.97
C ALA A 99 -104.43 81.99 43.01
N GLU A 100 -105.11 81.70 44.13
CA GLU A 100 -104.66 80.71 45.11
C GLU A 100 -104.64 79.29 44.54
N ALA A 101 -105.68 78.87 43.81
CA ALA A 101 -105.73 77.58 43.14
C ALA A 101 -104.63 77.45 42.06
N GLN A 102 -104.34 78.52 41.31
CA GLN A 102 -103.24 78.55 40.34
C GLN A 102 -101.87 78.45 41.03
N LYS A 103 -101.66 79.16 42.14
CA LYS A 103 -100.43 79.06 42.96
C LYS A 103 -100.22 77.64 43.50
N ILE A 104 -101.27 77.03 44.05
CA ILE A 104 -101.24 75.66 44.58
C ILE A 104 -100.97 74.64 43.45
N SER A 105 -101.49 74.89 42.24
CA SER A 105 -101.21 74.08 41.05
C SER A 105 -99.77 74.19 40.56
N PHE A 106 -99.14 75.36 40.66
CA PHE A 106 -97.71 75.54 40.37
C PHE A 106 -96.82 74.84 41.42
N ASP A 107 -97.14 74.98 42.71
CA ASP A 107 -96.45 74.25 43.78
C ASP A 107 -96.63 72.72 43.66
N PHE A 108 -97.76 72.25 43.12
CA PHE A 108 -97.97 70.85 42.77
C PHE A 108 -97.01 70.40 41.67
N GLN A 109 -96.95 71.11 40.54
CA GLN A 109 -96.06 70.78 39.43
C GLN A 109 -94.58 70.74 39.87
N ARG A 110 -94.15 71.71 40.69
CA ARG A 110 -92.80 71.74 41.25
C ARG A 110 -92.49 70.52 42.12
N LYS A 111 -93.36 70.20 43.08
CA LYS A 111 -93.18 69.05 43.98
C LYS A 111 -93.30 67.71 43.23
N LEU A 112 -94.13 67.63 42.20
CA LEU A 112 -94.22 66.47 41.31
C LEU A 112 -92.89 66.26 40.58
N ALA A 113 -92.27 67.29 40.02
CA ALA A 113 -90.95 67.21 39.41
C ALA A 113 -89.85 66.81 40.42
N GLU A 114 -89.86 67.37 41.64
CA GLU A 114 -88.95 66.99 42.73
C GLU A 114 -89.07 65.49 43.08
N ILE A 115 -90.31 64.97 43.15
CA ILE A 115 -90.59 63.56 43.44
C ILE A 115 -90.22 62.64 42.27
N SER A 116 -90.58 63.00 41.03
CA SER A 116 -90.21 62.25 39.82
C SER A 116 -88.68 62.12 39.70
N LYS A 117 -87.94 63.21 39.93
CA LYS A 117 -86.47 63.24 39.94
C LYS A 117 -85.87 62.36 41.05
N TYR A 118 -86.45 62.40 42.24
CA TYR A 118 -86.02 61.53 43.35
C TYR A 118 -86.25 60.04 43.04
N LEU A 119 -87.41 59.69 42.49
CA LEU A 119 -87.76 58.32 42.09
C LEU A 119 -86.86 57.82 40.95
N PHE A 120 -86.63 58.64 39.93
CA PHE A 120 -85.65 58.33 38.87
C PHE A 120 -84.25 58.12 39.45
N GLY A 121 -83.80 59.02 40.34
CA GLY A 121 -82.53 58.91 41.06
C GLY A 121 -82.36 57.56 41.77
N LEU A 122 -83.36 57.12 42.56
CA LEU A 122 -83.33 55.81 43.21
C LEU A 122 -83.08 54.67 42.21
N GLY A 123 -83.77 54.70 41.07
CA GLY A 123 -83.70 53.63 40.08
C GLY A 123 -82.43 53.65 39.22
N VAL A 124 -81.76 54.79 39.01
CA VAL A 124 -80.50 54.79 38.20
C VAL A 124 -79.28 54.27 38.96
N SER A 125 -79.38 54.01 40.27
CA SER A 125 -78.24 53.69 41.13
C SER A 125 -77.56 52.34 40.84
N ASN A 126 -78.33 51.29 40.57
CA ASN A 126 -77.87 49.98 40.08
C ASN A 126 -79.05 49.17 39.50
N ILE A 127 -78.77 48.01 38.87
CA ILE A 127 -79.79 47.17 38.20
C ILE A 127 -80.88 46.66 39.16
N ALA A 128 -80.52 46.28 40.39
CA ALA A 128 -81.47 45.76 41.36
C ALA A 128 -82.42 46.86 41.86
N SER A 129 -81.86 48.02 42.22
CA SER A 129 -82.64 49.19 42.62
C SER A 129 -83.52 49.72 41.49
N ASN A 130 -83.03 49.70 40.23
CA ASN A 130 -83.84 50.03 39.05
C ASN A 130 -85.08 49.15 38.97
N ARG A 131 -84.90 47.82 38.96
CA ARG A 131 -86.00 46.85 38.90
C ARG A 131 -86.97 46.98 40.06
N SER A 132 -86.48 47.26 41.26
CA SER A 132 -87.31 47.48 42.46
C SER A 132 -88.19 48.73 42.29
N VAL A 133 -87.60 49.85 41.89
CA VAL A 133 -88.33 51.12 41.65
C VAL A 133 -89.32 50.96 40.50
N LEU A 134 -88.89 50.37 39.38
CA LEU A 134 -89.71 50.14 38.20
C LEU A 134 -90.95 49.31 38.53
N ARG A 135 -90.76 48.17 39.21
CA ARG A 135 -91.84 47.26 39.62
C ARG A 135 -92.83 47.95 40.55
N GLU A 136 -92.35 48.68 41.56
CA GLU A 136 -93.24 49.38 42.49
C GLU A 136 -94.06 50.46 41.77
N LEU A 137 -93.43 51.27 40.92
CA LEU A 137 -94.14 52.29 40.13
C LEU A 137 -95.17 51.68 39.17
N GLU A 138 -94.85 50.57 38.48
CA GLU A 138 -95.82 49.85 37.64
C GLU A 138 -97.00 49.29 38.46
N MET A 139 -96.76 48.74 39.65
CA MET A 139 -97.83 48.28 40.55
C MET A 139 -98.73 49.44 41.01
N LYS A 140 -98.17 50.62 41.34
CA LYS A 140 -98.96 51.81 41.67
C LYS A 140 -99.77 52.31 40.46
N LEU A 141 -99.16 52.40 39.28
CA LEU A 141 -99.77 52.92 38.04
C LEU A 141 -100.93 52.05 37.51
N ASN A 142 -100.83 50.73 37.71
CA ASN A 142 -101.84 49.74 37.31
C ASN A 142 -102.97 49.59 38.35
N GLY A 143 -103.00 50.43 39.39
CA GLY A 143 -104.11 50.49 40.36
C GLY A 143 -104.11 49.42 41.46
N ALA A 144 -103.09 48.56 41.51
CA ALA A 144 -102.98 47.51 42.54
C ALA A 144 -102.83 48.08 43.97
N SER A 145 -102.50 49.37 44.09
CA SER A 145 -102.26 50.07 45.36
C SER A 145 -103.50 50.65 46.05
N LYS A 146 -104.70 50.52 45.47
CA LYS A 146 -105.96 51.18 45.88
C LYS A 146 -105.96 52.73 45.86
N GLN A 147 -104.84 53.39 45.54
CA GLN A 147 -104.72 54.85 45.51
C GLN A 147 -105.13 55.44 44.15
N LYS A 148 -105.94 56.50 44.14
CA LYS A 148 -106.34 57.22 42.92
C LYS A 148 -105.39 58.39 42.61
N LEU A 149 -104.38 58.13 41.78
CA LEU A 149 -103.46 59.14 41.26
C LEU A 149 -104.17 60.16 40.33
N SER A 150 -103.65 61.39 40.31
CA SER A 150 -104.07 62.40 39.33
C SER A 150 -103.62 62.05 37.91
N ALA A 151 -104.30 62.59 36.89
CA ALA A 151 -103.91 62.36 35.50
C ALA A 151 -102.47 62.83 35.20
N LEU A 152 -102.10 64.00 35.72
CA LEU A 152 -100.75 64.57 35.55
C LEU A 152 -99.71 63.76 36.33
N ALA A 153 -99.98 63.37 37.58
CA ALA A 153 -99.07 62.50 38.34
C ALA A 153 -98.90 61.13 37.67
N LYS A 154 -99.95 60.57 37.09
CA LYS A 154 -99.89 59.33 36.32
C LYS A 154 -99.00 59.47 35.07
N GLN A 155 -99.13 60.57 34.33
CA GLN A 155 -98.32 60.86 33.14
C GLN A 155 -96.83 61.05 33.47
N GLU A 156 -96.52 61.79 34.53
CA GLU A 156 -95.13 61.99 34.98
C GLU A 156 -94.50 60.68 35.47
N LEU A 157 -95.23 59.88 36.26
CA LEU A 157 -94.73 58.56 36.70
C LEU A 157 -94.56 57.56 35.54
N VAL A 158 -95.41 57.61 34.51
CA VAL A 158 -95.20 56.84 33.26
C VAL A 158 -93.92 57.28 32.54
N THR A 159 -93.60 58.57 32.56
CA THR A 159 -92.36 59.12 31.98
C THR A 159 -91.13 58.64 32.74
N VAL A 160 -91.17 58.65 34.08
CA VAL A 160 -90.12 58.08 34.93
C VAL A 160 -89.94 56.58 34.66
N VAL A 161 -91.04 55.81 34.59
CA VAL A 161 -91.01 54.37 34.25
C VAL A 161 -90.35 54.11 32.89
N LYS A 162 -90.61 54.95 31.87
CA LYS A 162 -89.94 54.84 30.57
C LYS A 162 -88.42 55.10 30.69
N GLN A 163 -88.04 56.20 31.34
CA GLN A 163 -86.62 56.56 31.54
C GLN A 163 -85.86 55.49 32.34
N LEU A 164 -86.51 54.85 33.32
CA LEU A 164 -85.93 53.76 34.10
C LEU A 164 -85.68 52.50 33.26
N LYS A 165 -86.58 52.16 32.32
CA LYS A 165 -86.38 51.06 31.35
C LYS A 165 -85.22 51.34 30.40
N ASP A 166 -85.15 52.56 29.85
CA ASP A 166 -84.03 52.98 29.00
C ASP A 166 -82.69 52.91 29.77
N GLN A 167 -82.69 53.24 31.07
CA GLN A 167 -81.54 53.08 31.96
C GLN A 167 -81.21 51.62 32.29
N GLU A 168 -82.21 50.75 32.52
CA GLU A 168 -81.97 49.31 32.77
C GLU A 168 -81.25 48.69 31.56
N ASP A 169 -81.71 48.99 30.34
CA ASP A 169 -81.06 48.58 29.10
C ASP A 169 -79.61 49.06 28.98
N MET A 170 -79.30 50.26 29.49
CA MET A 170 -77.93 50.79 29.52
C MET A 170 -77.06 50.05 30.54
N LEU A 171 -77.57 49.84 31.76
CA LEU A 171 -76.85 49.10 32.81
C LEU A 171 -76.58 47.63 32.40
N MET A 172 -77.57 46.96 31.78
CA MET A 172 -77.41 45.61 31.22
C MET A 172 -76.36 45.56 30.10
N LYS A 173 -76.18 46.64 29.32
CA LYS A 173 -75.10 46.75 28.32
C LYS A 173 -73.74 46.97 29.00
N GLN A 174 -73.67 47.78 30.04
CA GLN A 174 -72.43 48.00 30.82
C GLN A 174 -71.93 46.69 31.46
N GLU A 175 -72.82 45.91 32.08
CA GLU A 175 -72.46 44.61 32.67
C GLU A 175 -71.90 43.64 31.62
N LYS A 176 -72.52 43.56 30.43
CA LYS A 176 -72.00 42.77 29.30
C LYS A 176 -70.62 43.25 28.83
N ILE A 177 -70.40 44.57 28.76
CA ILE A 177 -69.10 45.14 28.40
C ILE A 177 -68.04 44.78 29.44
N VAL A 178 -68.35 44.86 30.74
CA VAL A 178 -67.42 44.46 31.83
C VAL A 178 -67.03 42.98 31.70
N ALA A 179 -68.00 42.10 31.42
CA ALA A 179 -67.73 40.67 31.20
C ALA A 179 -66.81 40.42 29.98
N VAL A 180 -67.03 41.14 28.87
CA VAL A 180 -66.17 41.06 27.66
C VAL A 180 -64.78 41.60 27.95
N VAL A 181 -64.65 42.72 28.64
CA VAL A 181 -63.35 43.31 29.04
C VAL A 181 -62.57 42.34 29.91
N LYS A 182 -63.22 41.70 30.90
CA LYS A 182 -62.57 40.69 31.74
C LYS A 182 -62.08 39.49 30.93
N SER A 183 -62.90 38.98 30.00
CA SER A 183 -62.49 37.88 29.11
C SER A 183 -61.34 38.28 28.17
N HIS A 184 -61.28 39.54 27.73
CA HIS A 184 -60.13 40.06 26.97
C HIS A 184 -58.86 40.17 27.81
N ASP A 185 -58.97 40.58 29.08
CA ASP A 185 -57.84 40.65 30.01
C ASP A 185 -57.25 39.26 30.29
N GLU A 186 -58.10 38.27 30.57
CA GLU A 186 -57.72 36.86 30.71
C GLU A 186 -56.99 36.32 29.45
N ARG A 187 -57.50 36.65 28.25
CA ARG A 187 -56.85 36.29 26.97
C ARG A 187 -55.54 37.02 26.70
N LEU A 188 -55.37 38.26 27.19
CA LEU A 188 -54.12 39.01 27.06
C LEU A 188 -53.03 38.40 27.94
N VAL A 189 -53.36 37.95 29.15
CA VAL A 189 -52.44 37.19 30.02
C VAL A 189 -52.01 35.89 29.33
N GLU A 190 -52.95 35.09 28.83
CA GLU A 190 -52.64 33.84 28.09
C GLU A 190 -51.72 34.11 26.88
N HIS A 191 -52.00 35.16 26.11
CA HIS A 191 -51.17 35.53 24.96
C HIS A 191 -49.76 36.01 25.37
N SER A 192 -49.64 36.70 26.50
CA SER A 192 -48.35 37.13 27.07
C SER A 192 -47.49 35.92 27.48
N GLU A 193 -48.07 34.95 28.19
CA GLU A 193 -47.39 33.69 28.55
C GLU A 193 -46.99 32.88 27.31
N LYS A 194 -47.85 32.85 26.29
CA LYS A 194 -47.55 32.21 25.00
C LYS A 194 -46.43 32.90 24.23
N SER A 195 -46.33 34.23 24.31
CA SER A 195 -45.20 34.99 23.74
C SER A 195 -43.89 34.66 24.46
N ALA A 196 -43.89 34.69 25.80
CA ALA A 196 -42.71 34.38 26.60
C ALA A 196 -42.22 32.92 26.45
N THR A 197 -43.11 31.97 26.16
CA THR A 197 -42.73 30.60 25.79
C THR A 197 -42.20 30.50 24.37
N MET A 198 -42.77 31.22 23.41
CA MET A 198 -42.25 31.29 22.04
C MET A 198 -40.83 31.88 21.99
N GLU A 199 -40.55 32.93 22.75
CA GLU A 199 -39.20 33.51 22.87
C GLU A 199 -38.16 32.51 23.37
N LYS A 200 -38.52 31.68 24.36
CA LYS A 200 -37.65 30.58 24.85
C LYS A 200 -37.40 29.51 23.79
N VAL A 201 -38.41 29.17 22.99
CA VAL A 201 -38.28 28.21 21.88
C VAL A 201 -37.36 28.77 20.79
N ILE A 202 -37.51 30.04 20.42
CA ILE A 202 -36.65 30.72 19.43
C ILE A 202 -35.19 30.75 19.93
N ALA A 203 -34.96 31.09 21.19
CA ALA A 203 -33.62 31.09 21.78
C ALA A 203 -33.00 29.67 21.77
N ALA A 204 -33.76 28.64 22.15
CA ALA A 204 -33.30 27.25 22.11
C ALA A 204 -33.00 26.77 20.68
N GLN A 205 -33.83 27.15 19.70
CA GLN A 205 -33.60 26.82 18.29
C GLN A 205 -32.30 27.45 17.77
N SER A 206 -32.02 28.71 18.11
CA SER A 206 -30.77 29.39 17.71
C SER A 206 -29.51 28.67 18.23
N GLU A 207 -29.56 28.09 19.43
CA GLU A 207 -28.45 27.29 19.98
C GLU A 207 -28.33 25.91 19.31
N VAL A 208 -29.43 25.33 18.81
CA VAL A 208 -29.40 24.11 17.98
C VAL A 208 -28.79 24.41 16.61
N ASP A 209 -29.17 25.51 15.98
CA ASP A 209 -28.67 25.90 14.65
C ASP A 209 -27.15 26.15 14.66
N LYS A 210 -26.62 26.81 15.71
CA LYS A 210 -25.16 26.95 15.92
C LYS A 210 -24.44 25.62 16.00
N LYS A 211 -24.99 24.65 16.76
CA LYS A 211 -24.40 23.30 16.90
C LYS A 211 -24.42 22.53 15.58
N HIS A 212 -25.48 22.66 14.79
CA HIS A 212 -25.51 22.09 13.44
C HIS A 212 -24.48 22.73 12.50
N GLU A 213 -24.24 24.04 12.60
CA GLU A 213 -23.19 24.71 11.82
C GLU A 213 -21.77 24.25 12.22
N GLU A 214 -21.51 24.07 13.52
CA GLU A 214 -20.25 23.50 14.02
C GLU A 214 -20.04 22.05 13.56
N GLU A 215 -21.10 21.23 13.58
CA GLU A 215 -21.03 19.84 13.14
C GLU A 215 -20.82 19.71 11.62
N LEU A 216 -21.48 20.55 10.82
CA LEU A 216 -21.22 20.67 9.37
C LEU A 216 -19.76 21.03 9.06
N LYS A 217 -19.15 21.93 9.86
CA LYS A 217 -17.72 22.26 9.73
C LYS A 217 -16.82 21.07 10.05
N ARG A 218 -17.13 20.29 11.09
CA ARG A 218 -16.38 19.06 11.43
C ARG A 218 -16.51 17.97 10.37
N GLN A 219 -17.70 17.79 9.80
CA GLN A 219 -17.91 16.84 8.70
C GLN A 219 -17.09 17.26 7.48
N SER A 220 -17.12 18.53 7.07
CA SER A 220 -16.31 19.04 5.97
C SER A 220 -14.79 18.89 6.18
N GLU A 221 -14.30 19.09 7.41
CA GLU A 221 -12.90 18.82 7.79
C GLU A 221 -12.57 17.32 7.66
N THR A 222 -13.48 16.44 8.08
CA THR A 222 -13.34 14.97 8.02
C THR A 222 -13.33 14.48 6.57
N ASP A 223 -14.26 14.94 5.75
CA ASP A 223 -14.31 14.62 4.31
C ASP A 223 -13.01 15.02 3.60
N ARG A 224 -12.47 16.20 3.95
CA ARG A 224 -11.19 16.69 3.41
C ARG A 224 -9.98 15.87 3.90
N GLN A 225 -10.07 15.22 5.06
CA GLN A 225 -9.06 14.27 5.52
C GLN A 225 -9.19 12.92 4.80
N LEU A 226 -10.41 12.42 4.60
CA LEU A 226 -10.69 11.20 3.83
C LEU A 226 -10.22 11.35 2.38
N GLU A 227 -10.47 12.49 1.73
CA GLU A 227 -10.01 12.75 0.35
C GLU A 227 -8.47 12.70 0.24
N LYS A 228 -7.74 13.21 1.26
CA LYS A 228 -6.27 13.09 1.30
C LYS A 228 -5.81 11.64 1.47
N LEU A 229 -6.50 10.85 2.29
CA LEU A 229 -6.20 9.42 2.49
C LEU A 229 -6.45 8.60 1.22
N ILE A 230 -7.54 8.88 0.50
CA ILE A 230 -7.85 8.24 -0.79
C ILE A 230 -6.73 8.52 -1.79
N ARG A 231 -6.33 9.79 -1.99
CA ARG A 231 -5.23 10.15 -2.90
C ARG A 231 -3.89 9.53 -2.49
N ALA A 232 -3.62 9.42 -1.19
CA ALA A 232 -2.42 8.75 -0.70
C ALA A 232 -2.44 7.24 -0.98
N GLN A 233 -3.60 6.60 -0.89
CA GLN A 233 -3.79 5.20 -1.25
C GLN A 233 -3.63 4.98 -2.76
N GLU A 234 -4.17 5.85 -3.60
CA GLU A 234 -4.02 5.79 -5.07
C GLU A 234 -2.54 5.82 -5.50
N GLU A 235 -1.72 6.68 -4.89
CA GLU A 235 -0.27 6.72 -5.16
C GLU A 235 0.47 5.48 -4.63
N VAL A 236 0.03 4.90 -3.50
CA VAL A 236 0.58 3.63 -2.99
C VAL A 236 0.25 2.47 -3.93
N ASP A 237 -0.99 2.37 -4.39
CA ASP A 237 -1.46 1.31 -5.29
C ASP A 237 -0.74 1.38 -6.64
N LYS A 238 -0.55 2.60 -7.17
CA LYS A 238 0.25 2.84 -8.37
C LYS A 238 1.71 2.44 -8.17
N GLY A 239 2.34 2.86 -7.07
CA GLY A 239 3.72 2.48 -6.75
C GLY A 239 3.89 0.97 -6.52
N LEU A 240 2.86 0.28 -6.06
CA LEU A 240 2.83 -1.19 -5.95
C LEU A 240 2.70 -1.85 -7.32
N ALA A 241 1.84 -1.35 -8.20
CA ALA A 241 1.72 -1.84 -9.59
C ALA A 241 3.05 -1.68 -10.37
N GLU A 242 3.73 -0.54 -10.24
CA GLU A 242 5.06 -0.31 -10.84
C GLU A 242 6.11 -1.32 -10.30
N ARG A 243 6.08 -1.64 -9.01
CA ARG A 243 6.96 -2.67 -8.41
C ARG A 243 6.66 -4.07 -8.90
N VAL A 244 5.39 -4.44 -9.08
CA VAL A 244 5.01 -5.75 -9.63
C VAL A 244 5.55 -5.92 -11.05
N LEU A 245 5.41 -4.91 -11.91
CA LEU A 245 5.95 -4.93 -13.27
C LEU A 245 7.48 -5.03 -13.28
N ALA A 246 8.16 -4.31 -12.38
CA ALA A 246 9.62 -4.41 -12.23
C ALA A 246 10.06 -5.81 -11.76
N GLN A 247 9.32 -6.41 -10.83
CA GLN A 247 9.58 -7.77 -10.35
C GLN A 247 9.43 -8.81 -11.47
N GLU A 248 8.35 -8.73 -12.26
CA GLU A 248 8.18 -9.59 -13.44
C GLU A 248 9.33 -9.48 -14.44
N GLU A 249 9.90 -8.27 -14.63
CA GLU A 249 11.06 -8.11 -15.50
C GLU A 249 12.32 -8.75 -14.88
N THR A 250 12.54 -8.62 -13.58
CA THR A 250 13.65 -9.31 -12.90
C THR A 250 13.52 -10.82 -12.95
N ASP A 251 12.31 -11.36 -12.81
CA ASP A 251 12.05 -12.80 -12.88
C ASP A 251 12.33 -13.34 -14.29
N LYS A 252 11.87 -12.64 -15.34
CA LYS A 252 12.17 -12.95 -16.76
C LYS A 252 13.67 -12.85 -17.07
N ARG A 253 14.42 -11.98 -16.39
CA ARG A 253 15.90 -11.91 -16.51
C ARG A 253 16.57 -13.07 -15.78
N LEU A 254 16.08 -13.45 -14.61
CA LEU A 254 16.60 -14.58 -13.82
C LEU A 254 16.39 -15.92 -14.55
N GLU A 255 15.21 -16.14 -15.14
CA GLU A 255 14.90 -17.33 -15.94
C GLU A 255 15.87 -17.50 -17.13
N LYS A 256 16.17 -16.40 -17.84
CA LYS A 256 17.19 -16.39 -18.91
C LYS A 256 18.59 -16.72 -18.40
N LEU A 257 18.98 -16.22 -17.23
CA LEU A 257 20.29 -16.53 -16.63
C LEU A 257 20.38 -18.00 -16.20
N ILE A 258 19.30 -18.56 -15.62
CA ILE A 258 19.23 -19.98 -15.26
C ILE A 258 19.37 -20.86 -16.51
N HIS A 259 18.68 -20.52 -17.60
CA HIS A 259 18.79 -21.26 -18.86
C HIS A 259 20.21 -21.17 -19.46
N ALA A 260 20.80 -19.97 -19.49
CA ALA A 260 22.17 -19.78 -19.97
C ALA A 260 23.21 -20.53 -19.12
N GLN A 261 23.03 -20.56 -17.79
CA GLN A 261 23.89 -21.35 -16.90
C GLN A 261 23.77 -22.85 -17.20
N GLY A 262 22.56 -23.38 -17.43
CA GLY A 262 22.35 -24.77 -17.80
C GLY A 262 23.05 -25.18 -19.11
N GLU A 263 23.07 -24.29 -20.11
CA GLU A 263 23.84 -24.52 -21.35
C GLU A 263 25.36 -24.49 -21.09
N VAL A 264 25.86 -23.60 -20.22
CA VAL A 264 27.28 -23.56 -19.82
C VAL A 264 27.66 -24.85 -19.08
N ASP A 265 26.86 -25.29 -18.12
CA ASP A 265 27.11 -26.51 -17.33
C ASP A 265 27.13 -27.76 -18.23
N LYS A 266 26.23 -27.82 -19.22
CA LYS A 266 26.19 -28.88 -20.24
C LYS A 266 27.46 -28.88 -21.11
N ASN A 267 27.85 -27.72 -21.65
CA ASN A 267 29.06 -27.60 -22.46
C ASN A 267 30.32 -27.96 -21.67
N LEU A 268 30.37 -27.61 -20.37
CA LEU A 268 31.47 -27.99 -19.49
C LEU A 268 31.49 -29.51 -19.24
N ALA A 269 30.34 -30.15 -19.06
CA ALA A 269 30.25 -31.61 -18.93
C ALA A 269 30.71 -32.34 -20.21
N GLU A 270 30.33 -31.83 -21.40
CA GLU A 270 30.81 -32.34 -22.69
C GLU A 270 32.33 -32.17 -22.85
N GLN A 271 32.88 -31.01 -22.46
CA GLN A 271 34.33 -30.76 -22.49
C GLN A 271 35.10 -31.68 -21.53
N VAL A 272 34.59 -31.92 -20.31
CA VAL A 272 35.19 -32.85 -19.34
C VAL A 272 35.18 -34.29 -19.88
N ALA A 273 34.09 -34.72 -20.51
CA ALA A 273 34.00 -36.04 -21.14
C ALA A 273 35.01 -36.20 -22.30
N ALA A 274 35.14 -35.19 -23.16
CA ALA A 274 36.10 -35.19 -24.27
C ALA A 274 37.57 -35.16 -23.78
N GLN A 275 37.86 -34.44 -22.71
CA GLN A 275 39.18 -34.46 -22.06
C GLN A 275 39.49 -35.86 -21.52
N HIS A 276 38.56 -36.48 -20.80
CA HIS A 276 38.74 -37.84 -20.28
C HIS A 276 38.96 -38.89 -21.40
N GLU A 277 38.26 -38.77 -22.55
CA GLU A 277 38.55 -39.63 -23.70
C GLU A 277 39.96 -39.38 -24.27
N THR A 278 40.39 -38.12 -24.30
CA THR A 278 41.75 -37.73 -24.74
C THR A 278 42.81 -38.31 -23.81
N ASP A 279 42.60 -38.24 -22.50
CA ASP A 279 43.50 -38.80 -21.48
C ASP A 279 43.61 -40.33 -21.63
N GLN A 280 42.49 -41.04 -21.85
CA GLN A 280 42.51 -42.48 -22.14
C GLN A 280 43.23 -42.84 -23.45
N ARG A 281 43.16 -41.98 -24.47
CA ARG A 281 43.91 -42.17 -25.73
C ARG A 281 45.41 -41.95 -25.52
N LEU A 282 45.78 -40.95 -24.71
CA LEU A 282 47.18 -40.69 -24.34
C LEU A 282 47.77 -41.83 -23.50
N GLU A 283 47.03 -42.38 -22.54
CA GLU A 283 47.46 -43.54 -21.74
C GLU A 283 47.75 -44.76 -22.63
N LYS A 284 46.88 -45.05 -23.61
CA LYS A 284 47.11 -46.11 -24.60
C LYS A 284 48.33 -45.86 -25.48
N LEU A 285 48.57 -44.61 -25.90
CA LEU A 285 49.76 -44.25 -26.69
C LEU A 285 51.04 -44.40 -25.86
N ILE A 286 51.04 -43.98 -24.59
CA ILE A 286 52.17 -44.16 -23.68
C ILE A 286 52.48 -45.66 -23.49
N HIS A 287 51.45 -46.49 -23.30
CA HIS A 287 51.65 -47.94 -23.18
C HIS A 287 52.21 -48.55 -24.47
N ALA A 288 51.67 -48.21 -25.64
CA ALA A 288 52.15 -48.70 -26.92
C ALA A 288 53.59 -48.23 -27.23
N GLN A 289 53.94 -47.00 -26.84
CA GLN A 289 55.31 -46.49 -26.94
C GLN A 289 56.25 -47.27 -26.01
N GLY A 290 55.84 -47.55 -24.76
CA GLY A 290 56.63 -48.37 -23.84
C GLY A 290 56.87 -49.81 -24.35
N GLU A 291 55.91 -50.40 -25.06
CA GLU A 291 56.10 -51.69 -25.74
C GLU A 291 57.07 -51.58 -26.94
N ALA A 292 56.97 -50.51 -27.72
CA ALA A 292 57.88 -50.25 -28.83
C ALA A 292 59.33 -50.00 -28.36
N ASP A 293 59.52 -49.21 -27.30
CA ASP A 293 60.81 -48.94 -26.67
C ASP A 293 61.43 -50.24 -26.11
N LYS A 294 60.61 -51.11 -25.51
CA LYS A 294 61.04 -52.44 -25.07
C LYS A 294 61.49 -53.32 -26.24
N HIS A 295 60.72 -53.39 -27.32
CA HIS A 295 61.11 -54.15 -28.52
C HIS A 295 62.38 -53.57 -29.18
N LEU A 296 62.56 -52.26 -29.18
CA LEU A 296 63.78 -51.62 -29.67
C LEU A 296 64.98 -52.00 -28.78
N ALA A 297 64.82 -52.02 -27.45
CA ALA A 297 65.86 -52.48 -26.54
C ALA A 297 66.21 -53.97 -26.74
N GLU A 298 65.22 -54.82 -26.98
CA GLU A 298 65.41 -56.23 -27.36
C GLU A 298 66.18 -56.37 -28.68
N GLN A 299 65.85 -55.57 -29.71
CA GLN A 299 66.57 -55.54 -30.98
C GLN A 299 68.02 -55.05 -30.83
N VAL A 300 68.26 -54.00 -30.05
CA VAL A 300 69.61 -53.49 -29.77
C VAL A 300 70.45 -54.52 -29.01
N ALA A 301 69.86 -55.25 -28.06
CA ALA A 301 70.54 -56.34 -27.36
C ALA A 301 70.90 -57.51 -28.29
N ALA A 302 69.97 -57.91 -29.18
CA ALA A 302 70.21 -58.96 -30.18
C ALA A 302 71.26 -58.54 -31.23
N GLN A 303 71.27 -57.27 -31.63
CA GLN A 303 72.32 -56.71 -32.50
C GLN A 303 73.67 -56.74 -31.78
N HIS A 304 73.74 -56.32 -30.51
CA HIS A 304 74.99 -56.37 -29.74
C HIS A 304 75.53 -57.80 -29.58
N GLU A 305 74.66 -58.81 -29.36
CA GLU A 305 75.09 -60.21 -29.37
C GLU A 305 75.62 -60.64 -30.75
N THR A 306 75.00 -60.17 -31.83
CA THR A 306 75.44 -60.42 -33.20
C THR A 306 76.79 -59.78 -33.48
N ASP A 307 77.02 -58.54 -33.01
CA ASP A 307 78.29 -57.83 -33.11
C ASP A 307 79.40 -58.56 -32.33
N GLN A 308 79.11 -59.04 -31.11
CA GLN A 308 80.04 -59.88 -30.33
C GLN A 308 80.39 -61.21 -31.03
N ARG A 309 79.42 -61.83 -31.73
CA ARG A 309 79.67 -63.05 -32.53
C ARG A 309 80.54 -62.73 -33.75
N LEU A 310 80.31 -61.60 -34.41
CA LEU A 310 81.16 -61.08 -35.49
C LEU A 310 82.59 -60.79 -35.02
N GLU A 311 82.77 -60.16 -33.86
CA GLU A 311 84.09 -59.89 -33.30
C GLU A 311 84.86 -61.19 -32.99
N LYS A 312 84.19 -62.21 -32.45
CA LYS A 312 84.79 -63.55 -32.26
C LYS A 312 85.17 -64.22 -33.58
N LEU A 313 84.35 -64.07 -34.63
CA LEU A 313 84.68 -64.58 -35.97
C LEU A 313 85.88 -63.84 -36.57
N ILE A 314 85.99 -62.52 -36.38
CA ILE A 314 87.15 -61.72 -36.81
C ILE A 314 88.42 -62.15 -36.06
N GLN A 315 88.33 -62.41 -34.75
CA GLN A 315 89.46 -62.93 -33.97
C GLN A 315 89.90 -64.32 -34.48
N ALA A 316 88.95 -65.24 -34.68
CA ALA A 316 89.25 -66.56 -35.23
C ALA A 316 89.82 -66.51 -36.66
N GLN A 317 89.32 -65.60 -37.50
CA GLN A 317 89.88 -65.33 -38.83
C GLN A 317 91.34 -64.83 -38.72
N GLY A 318 91.62 -63.92 -37.78
CA GLY A 318 92.98 -63.43 -37.52
C GLY A 318 93.94 -64.52 -37.01
N GLU A 319 93.46 -65.49 -36.22
CA GLU A 319 94.23 -66.68 -35.86
C GLU A 319 94.50 -67.59 -37.06
N VAL A 320 93.50 -67.80 -37.93
CA VAL A 320 93.68 -68.55 -39.19
C VAL A 320 94.69 -67.86 -40.10
N ASP A 321 94.59 -66.55 -40.29
CA ASP A 321 95.51 -65.78 -41.14
C ASP A 321 96.95 -65.80 -40.56
N LYS A 322 97.10 -65.76 -39.22
CA LYS A 322 98.40 -65.93 -38.54
C LYS A 322 98.97 -67.33 -38.75
N ASN A 323 98.17 -68.37 -38.56
CA ASN A 323 98.59 -69.76 -38.78
C ASN A 323 98.96 -70.01 -40.25
N LEU A 324 98.23 -69.39 -41.19
CA LEU A 324 98.53 -69.45 -42.62
C LEU A 324 99.84 -68.72 -42.94
N ALA A 325 100.11 -67.56 -42.33
CA ALA A 325 101.39 -66.86 -42.46
C ALA A 325 102.56 -67.67 -41.88
N GLU A 326 102.38 -68.33 -40.73
CA GLU A 326 103.35 -69.26 -40.16
C GLU A 326 103.59 -70.48 -41.08
N GLN A 327 102.53 -71.04 -41.68
CA GLN A 327 102.64 -72.13 -42.64
C GLN A 327 103.36 -71.71 -43.92
N VAL A 328 103.11 -70.50 -44.44
CA VAL A 328 103.82 -69.94 -45.60
C VAL A 328 105.30 -69.67 -45.27
N ALA A 329 105.61 -69.20 -44.07
CA ALA A 329 106.99 -69.02 -43.61
C ALA A 329 107.73 -70.36 -43.47
N ALA A 330 107.08 -71.38 -42.89
CA ALA A 330 107.62 -72.73 -42.81
C ALA A 330 107.81 -73.36 -44.20
N GLN A 331 106.87 -73.15 -45.13
CA GLN A 331 106.99 -73.58 -46.52
C GLN A 331 108.21 -72.94 -47.19
N HIS A 332 108.40 -71.62 -47.01
CA HIS A 332 109.57 -70.91 -47.54
C HIS A 332 110.89 -71.44 -46.94
N GLU A 333 110.92 -71.83 -45.66
CA GLU A 333 112.09 -72.47 -45.07
C GLU A 333 112.38 -73.85 -45.70
N THR A 334 111.35 -74.68 -45.96
CA THR A 334 111.53 -75.92 -46.73
C THR A 334 112.00 -75.67 -48.16
N ASP A 335 111.52 -74.61 -48.82
CA ASP A 335 111.96 -74.25 -50.17
C ASP A 335 113.44 -73.80 -50.17
N GLN A 336 113.90 -73.05 -49.16
CA GLN A 336 115.31 -72.72 -48.97
C GLN A 336 116.19 -73.95 -48.68
N ARG A 337 115.68 -74.91 -47.88
CA ARG A 337 116.39 -76.19 -47.65
C ARG A 337 116.45 -77.05 -48.92
N LEU A 338 115.43 -77.01 -49.77
CA LEU A 338 115.44 -77.62 -51.10
C LEU A 338 116.48 -76.96 -52.02
N GLU A 339 116.59 -75.63 -52.04
CA GLU A 339 117.68 -74.96 -52.77
C GLU A 339 119.08 -75.36 -52.27
N GLN A 340 119.28 -75.49 -50.96
CA GLN A 340 120.56 -75.97 -50.41
C GLN A 340 120.87 -77.42 -50.82
N LEU A 341 119.86 -78.29 -50.80
CA LEU A 341 119.99 -79.67 -51.29
C LEU A 341 120.36 -79.72 -52.77
N ILE A 342 119.72 -78.90 -53.62
CA ILE A 342 120.04 -78.80 -55.05
C ILE A 342 121.50 -78.40 -55.25
N ARG A 343 122.01 -77.36 -54.57
CA ARG A 343 123.42 -76.96 -54.67
C ARG A 343 124.38 -78.06 -54.20
N SER A 344 124.03 -78.81 -53.16
CA SER A 344 124.83 -79.95 -52.71
C SER A 344 124.87 -81.09 -53.73
N LEU A 345 123.77 -81.31 -54.47
CA LEU A 345 123.72 -82.27 -55.56
C LEU A 345 124.55 -81.80 -56.77
N GLU A 346 124.53 -80.51 -57.10
CA GLU A 346 125.40 -79.93 -58.14
C GLU A 346 126.90 -80.07 -57.79
N GLU A 347 127.28 -79.90 -56.51
CA GLU A 347 128.66 -80.18 -56.07
C GLU A 347 129.03 -81.66 -56.18
N VAL A 348 128.14 -82.58 -55.77
CA VAL A 348 128.34 -84.03 -55.90
C VAL A 348 128.47 -84.46 -57.36
N ASP A 349 127.61 -83.94 -58.24
CA ASP A 349 127.61 -84.26 -59.67
C ASP A 349 128.91 -83.78 -60.35
N LYS A 350 129.38 -82.58 -59.99
CA LYS A 350 130.69 -82.06 -60.41
C LYS A 350 131.86 -82.93 -59.92
N HIS A 351 131.77 -83.44 -58.69
CA HIS A 351 132.79 -84.34 -58.13
C HIS A 351 132.81 -85.71 -58.81
N LEU A 352 131.64 -86.19 -59.25
CA LEU A 352 131.46 -87.41 -60.06
C LEU A 352 132.07 -87.27 -61.46
N VAL A 353 131.85 -86.14 -62.14
CA VAL A 353 132.47 -85.85 -63.44
C VAL A 353 134.00 -85.87 -63.35
N GLU A 354 134.57 -85.32 -62.27
CA GLU A 354 136.02 -85.33 -62.04
C GLU A 354 136.56 -86.75 -61.75
N GLN A 355 135.81 -87.58 -61.01
CA GLN A 355 136.15 -89.00 -60.81
C GLN A 355 136.14 -89.79 -62.13
N VAL A 356 135.11 -89.62 -62.97
CA VAL A 356 135.02 -90.31 -64.27
C VAL A 356 136.19 -89.95 -65.18
N ALA A 357 136.59 -88.66 -65.23
CA ALA A 357 137.76 -88.23 -65.99
C ALA A 357 139.07 -88.85 -65.47
N THR A 358 139.21 -89.09 -64.16
CA THR A 358 140.37 -89.81 -63.62
C THR A 358 140.33 -91.32 -63.88
N GLN A 359 139.14 -91.90 -64.03
CA GLN A 359 138.93 -93.32 -64.34
C GLN A 359 139.36 -93.65 -65.78
N GLU A 360 139.00 -92.80 -66.74
CA GLU A 360 139.33 -92.95 -68.17
C GLU A 360 140.86 -93.01 -68.39
N VAL A 361 141.62 -92.16 -67.69
CA VAL A 361 143.09 -92.15 -67.71
C VAL A 361 143.73 -93.40 -67.06
N THR A 362 143.01 -94.10 -66.18
CA THR A 362 143.51 -95.38 -65.62
C THR A 362 143.27 -96.57 -66.54
N ASP A 363 142.23 -96.56 -67.36
CA ASP A 363 141.90 -97.67 -68.27
C ASP A 363 142.86 -97.71 -69.48
N ASP A 364 143.15 -96.55 -70.11
CA ASP A 364 144.19 -96.41 -71.16
C ASP A 364 145.55 -97.00 -70.72
N ARG A 365 145.88 -96.81 -69.44
CA ARG A 365 147.14 -97.25 -68.84
C ARG A 365 147.17 -98.74 -68.50
N LEU A 366 146.01 -99.37 -68.32
CA LEU A 366 145.88 -100.83 -68.20
C LEU A 366 146.06 -101.51 -69.56
N GLU A 367 145.50 -100.96 -70.62
CA GLU A 367 145.52 -101.56 -71.96
C GLU A 367 146.96 -101.63 -72.52
N ALA A 368 147.79 -100.61 -72.25
CA ALA A 368 149.22 -100.61 -72.58
C ALA A 368 150.02 -101.72 -71.86
N LEU A 369 149.70 -102.03 -70.60
CA LEU A 369 150.37 -103.10 -69.82
C LEU A 369 150.02 -104.50 -70.33
N ILE A 370 148.80 -104.71 -70.82
CA ILE A 370 148.35 -105.99 -71.38
C ILE A 370 149.12 -106.31 -72.67
N GLN A 371 149.33 -105.33 -73.55
CA GLN A 371 150.15 -105.45 -74.76
C GLN A 371 151.61 -105.83 -74.43
N GLU A 372 152.22 -105.21 -73.42
CA GLU A 372 153.62 -105.49 -73.04
C GLU A 372 153.82 -106.93 -72.50
N GLN A 373 152.82 -107.47 -71.78
CA GLN A 373 152.90 -108.85 -71.29
C GLN A 373 152.64 -109.88 -72.39
N GLY A 374 151.77 -109.60 -73.37
CA GLY A 374 151.55 -110.48 -74.52
C GLY A 374 152.85 -110.77 -75.29
N ALA A 375 153.61 -109.74 -75.62
CA ALA A 375 154.87 -109.88 -76.36
C ALA A 375 155.97 -110.65 -75.59
N LYS A 376 155.95 -110.61 -74.24
CA LYS A 376 156.89 -111.37 -73.40
C LYS A 376 156.61 -112.88 -73.38
N ILE A 377 155.34 -113.26 -73.49
CA ILE A 377 154.92 -114.68 -73.49
C ILE A 377 155.35 -115.36 -74.80
N GLU A 378 155.14 -114.71 -75.95
CA GLU A 378 155.51 -115.23 -77.27
C GLU A 378 157.04 -115.39 -77.45
N LEU A 379 157.85 -114.55 -76.79
CA LEU A 379 159.32 -114.68 -76.79
C LEU A 379 159.77 -115.91 -75.97
N LEU A 380 159.16 -116.15 -74.81
CA LEU A 380 159.44 -117.29 -73.93
C LEU A 380 159.07 -118.64 -74.57
N GLU A 381 157.97 -118.70 -75.34
CA GLU A 381 157.59 -119.92 -76.08
C GLU A 381 158.61 -120.32 -77.15
N ASN A 382 159.32 -119.36 -77.75
CA ASN A 382 160.35 -119.63 -78.73
C ASN A 382 161.68 -120.10 -78.09
N GLU A 383 162.11 -119.48 -76.99
CA GLU A 383 163.31 -119.94 -76.25
C GLU A 383 163.18 -121.36 -75.70
N VAL A 384 161.99 -121.74 -75.21
CA VAL A 384 161.74 -123.10 -74.69
C VAL A 384 161.84 -124.16 -75.79
N ASN A 385 161.41 -123.86 -77.02
CA ASN A 385 161.56 -124.78 -78.15
C ASN A 385 163.02 -124.91 -78.61
N GLU A 386 163.79 -123.80 -78.68
CA GLU A 386 165.20 -123.87 -79.09
C GLU A 386 166.10 -124.58 -78.07
N LEU A 387 165.81 -124.42 -76.77
CA LEU A 387 166.54 -125.12 -75.70
C LEU A 387 166.34 -126.64 -75.73
N LYS A 388 165.19 -127.13 -76.21
CA LYS A 388 164.90 -128.55 -76.31
C LYS A 388 165.70 -129.21 -77.44
N ASP A 389 165.76 -128.58 -78.60
CA ASP A 389 166.50 -129.08 -79.78
C ASP A 389 168.03 -129.12 -79.55
N ARG A 390 168.54 -128.21 -78.70
CA ARG A 390 169.94 -128.20 -78.24
C ARG A 390 170.28 -129.32 -77.26
N LEU A 391 169.30 -130.01 -76.65
CA LEU A 391 169.55 -131.14 -75.75
C LEU A 391 169.81 -132.44 -76.52
N ASP A 392 169.03 -132.71 -77.58
CA ASP A 392 169.14 -133.93 -78.38
C ASP A 392 170.44 -134.01 -79.20
N THR A 393 171.06 -132.89 -79.55
CA THR A 393 172.31 -132.86 -80.33
C THR A 393 173.59 -132.98 -79.50
N ARG A 394 173.61 -132.47 -78.26
CA ARG A 394 174.86 -132.25 -77.50
C ARG A 394 175.38 -133.43 -76.69
N ALA A 395 174.61 -134.50 -76.53
CA ALA A 395 175.09 -135.74 -75.92
C ALA A 395 176.01 -136.58 -76.85
N SER A 396 176.08 -136.24 -78.16
CA SER A 396 176.68 -137.13 -79.16
C SER A 396 178.21 -137.02 -79.34
N LYS A 397 178.84 -135.85 -79.15
CA LYS A 397 180.24 -135.60 -79.56
C LYS A 397 180.99 -134.58 -78.70
N SER A 398 181.56 -135.01 -77.56
CA SER A 398 182.85 -134.49 -77.04
C SER A 398 183.36 -135.23 -75.79
N LEU A 399 183.78 -136.48 -75.95
CA LEU A 399 184.84 -137.07 -75.09
C LEU A 399 185.81 -137.99 -75.85
N GLY A 400 186.02 -137.62 -77.11
CA GLY A 400 187.21 -137.86 -77.93
C GLY A 400 187.28 -136.70 -78.93
N ILE A 401 188.40 -136.04 -79.20
CA ILE A 401 189.80 -136.43 -78.98
C ILE A 401 190.61 -135.19 -78.54
N VAL A 402 191.25 -135.27 -77.37
CA VAL A 402 192.31 -134.36 -76.88
C VAL A 402 193.20 -135.14 -75.88
N ALA A 403 194.49 -135.44 -76.05
CA ALA A 403 195.29 -135.82 -77.22
C ALA A 403 195.13 -134.99 -78.52
N MET A 404 196.05 -134.14 -78.94
CA MET A 404 197.39 -133.80 -78.42
C MET A 404 197.69 -132.34 -78.86
N GLY A 405 198.38 -131.50 -78.11
CA GLY A 405 198.92 -131.63 -76.76
C GLY A 405 199.58 -130.31 -76.36
N ILE A 406 199.63 -130.02 -75.06
CA ILE A 406 200.43 -128.88 -74.57
C ILE A 406 201.90 -129.29 -74.66
N GLY A 407 202.55 -128.77 -75.69
CA GLY A 407 203.99 -128.62 -75.81
C GLY A 407 204.24 -127.29 -76.51
N VAL A 408 205.13 -126.40 -76.04
CA VAL A 408 206.18 -126.62 -75.06
C VAL A 408 206.52 -125.31 -74.32
N VAL A 409 206.54 -125.37 -72.98
CA VAL A 409 207.06 -124.32 -72.05
C VAL A 409 208.58 -124.49 -71.81
N SER A 410 209.27 -125.17 -72.73
CA SER A 410 210.66 -125.67 -72.57
C SER A 410 211.48 -125.73 -73.86
N LEU A 411 211.26 -124.82 -74.81
CA LEU A 411 212.27 -124.41 -75.80
C LEU A 411 211.81 -123.02 -76.28
N ILE A 412 212.00 -121.98 -75.47
CA ILE A 412 213.01 -121.80 -74.43
C ILE A 412 212.29 -121.11 -73.21
N VAL A 413 212.78 -121.07 -71.97
CA VAL A 413 214.17 -120.90 -71.54
C VAL A 413 214.72 -119.64 -72.30
N GLY A 414 215.99 -119.46 -72.70
CA GLY A 414 216.36 -118.34 -73.62
C GLY A 414 217.46 -118.62 -74.65
N VAL A 415 218.42 -119.46 -74.26
CA VAL A 415 219.33 -120.25 -75.10
C VAL A 415 219.25 -121.68 -74.56
N ILE A 416 219.61 -122.66 -75.39
CA ILE A 416 219.27 -124.09 -75.27
C ILE A 416 217.74 -124.22 -75.33
N GLY A 417 217.06 -123.86 -76.44
CA GLY A 417 217.44 -123.75 -77.86
C GLY A 417 218.33 -122.61 -78.42
N LEU A 418 217.86 -121.76 -79.37
CA LEU A 418 218.52 -120.79 -80.33
C LEU A 418 218.69 -121.23 -81.80
N VAL A 419 219.56 -122.18 -82.14
CA VAL A 419 219.89 -123.28 -81.25
C VAL A 419 218.69 -124.22 -81.11
N MET A 420 217.67 -124.04 -81.98
CA MET A 420 216.34 -124.64 -82.01
C MET A 420 215.26 -123.87 -81.25
#